data_AF-A0AAJ0TB51-F1
#
_entry.id   AF-A0AAJ0TB51-F1
#
_cell.length_a   1.000
_cell.length_b   1.000
_cell.length_c   1.000
_cell.angle_alpha   90.00
_cell.angle_beta   90.00
_cell.angle_gamma   90.00
#
_symmetry.space_group_name_H-M   'P 1'
#
loop_
_entity.id
_entity.type
_entity.pdbx_description
1 polymer ?
#
loop_
_entity_poly.entity_id
_entity_poly.type
_entity_poly.pdbx_seq_one_letter_code
_entity_poly.pdbx_strand_id
1 'polypeptide(L)'
;MAIEKGTIKVVWITKDTKRIHSKMFDDISMAKDFGEKKKDYLVFKLLRHKNFNEFSWALLPYGNYKLYQNALAFYQKHRNSKLAIERLFRL
;
A
#
# COMPACT_ATOMS: atom_id res chain seq x y z
N MET A 1 -17.22 -9.03 8.58
CA MET A 1 -16.15 -8.04 8.36
C MET A 1 -16.69 -6.99 7.40
N ALA A 2 -16.86 -5.75 7.85
CA ALA A 2 -17.27 -4.66 6.97
C ALA A 2 -16.08 -4.33 6.06
N ILE A 3 -16.25 -4.51 4.74
CA ILE A 3 -15.27 -4.07 3.75
C ILE A 3 -15.39 -2.55 3.70
N GLU A 4 -14.38 -1.83 4.20
CA GLU A 4 -14.33 -0.37 4.05
C GLU A 4 -14.41 -0.05 2.56
N LYS A 5 -15.49 0.65 2.17
CA LYS A 5 -15.70 1.08 0.78
C LYS A 5 -14.66 2.15 0.44
N GLY A 6 -14.07 2.05 -0.76
CA GLY A 6 -13.04 2.95 -1.24
C GLY A 6 -12.29 2.36 -2.43
N THR A 7 -11.89 3.20 -3.38
CA THR A 7 -10.98 2.78 -4.46
C THR A 7 -9.54 3.16 -4.19
N ILE A 8 -9.28 3.99 -3.17
CA ILE A 8 -7.96 4.48 -2.82
C ILE A 8 -7.58 3.97 -1.42
N LYS A 9 -6.38 3.41 -1.26
CA LYS A 9 -5.89 2.88 0.01
C LYS A 9 -4.62 3.61 0.41
N VAL A 10 -4.61 4.23 1.58
CA VAL A 10 -3.39 4.77 2.20
C VAL A 10 -2.83 3.70 3.13
N VAL A 11 -1.53 3.42 3.03
CA VAL A 11 -0.81 2.48 3.90
C VAL A 11 0.34 3.22 4.56
N TRP A 12 0.53 3.09 5.87
CA TRP A 12 1.63 3.74 6.58
C TRP A 12 2.16 2.87 7.73
N ILE A 13 3.39 3.16 8.14
CA ILE A 13 4.04 2.52 9.28
C ILE A 13 4.27 3.58 10.35
N THR A 14 3.94 3.29 11.60
CA THR A 14 4.27 4.16 12.72
C THR A 14 5.56 3.68 13.37
N LYS A 15 6.45 4.60 13.76
CA LYS A 15 7.81 4.26 14.25
C LYS A 15 7.80 3.40 15.53
N ASP A 16 6.72 3.51 16.30
CA ASP A 16 6.47 2.84 17.56
C ASP A 16 5.92 1.42 17.39
N THR A 17 5.36 1.08 16.23
CA THR A 17 4.77 -0.23 16.00
C THR A 17 5.38 -0.91 14.78
N LYS A 18 5.78 -2.18 14.92
CA LYS A 18 6.10 -3.06 13.77
C LYS A 18 4.84 -3.44 12.97
N ARG A 19 3.81 -2.59 12.97
CA ARG A 19 2.51 -2.82 12.35
C ARG A 19 2.33 -1.91 11.16
N ILE A 20 1.78 -2.49 10.10
CA ILE A 20 1.37 -1.78 8.91
C ILE A 20 -0.09 -1.39 9.12
N HIS A 21 -0.38 -0.11 8.99
CA HIS A 21 -1.73 0.43 9.07
C HIS A 21 -2.22 0.74 7.68
N SER A 22 -3.54 0.67 7.48
CA SER A 22 -4.15 1.11 6.25
C SER A 22 -5.51 1.73 6.46
N LYS A 23 -5.91 2.62 5.55
CA LYS A 23 -7.22 3.25 5.54
C LYS A 23 -7.70 3.46 4.11
N MET A 24 -8.98 3.17 3.87
CA MET A 24 -9.62 3.34 2.58
C MET A 24 -10.24 4.75 2.42
N PHE A 25 -10.26 5.23 1.18
CA PHE A 25 -10.82 6.50 0.76
C PHE A 25 -11.49 6.35 -0.61
N ASP A 26 -12.52 7.15 -0.84
CA ASP A 26 -13.17 7.27 -2.16
C ASP A 26 -12.47 8.27 -3.08
N ASP A 27 -11.73 9.23 -2.50
CA ASP A 27 -11.08 10.33 -3.20
C ASP A 27 -9.55 10.35 -2.98
N ILE A 28 -8.82 10.70 -4.06
CA ILE A 28 -7.35 10.75 -4.05
C ILE A 28 -6.85 11.95 -3.24
N SER A 29 -7.52 13.10 -3.31
CA SER A 29 -7.10 14.30 -2.58
C SER A 29 -7.19 14.07 -1.07
N MET A 30 -8.30 13.50 -0.60
CA MET A 30 -8.47 13.13 0.81
C MET A 30 -7.43 12.10 1.27
N ALA A 31 -7.14 11.10 0.43
CA ALA A 31 -6.11 10.10 0.72
C ALA A 31 -4.72 10.74 0.85
N LYS A 32 -4.38 11.66 -0.05
CA LYS A 32 -3.12 12.42 -0.02
C LYS A 32 -3.02 13.27 1.24
N ASP A 33 -4.03 14.08 1.54
CA ASP A 33 -4.03 14.96 2.71
C ASP A 33 -3.95 14.18 4.03
N PHE A 34 -4.57 13.00 4.08
CA PHE A 34 -4.42 12.09 5.21
C PHE A 34 -3.01 11.49 5.27
N GLY A 35 -2.50 11.02 4.13
CA GLY A 35 -1.19 10.42 3.98
C GLY A 35 -0.06 11.36 4.37
N GLU A 36 -0.10 12.63 3.97
CA GLU A 36 0.92 13.64 4.30
C GLU A 36 1.10 13.85 5.82
N LYS A 37 0.05 13.61 6.60
CA LYS A 37 0.13 13.63 8.08
C LYS A 37 0.88 12.42 8.63
N LYS A 38 1.16 11.42 7.79
CA LYS A 38 1.95 10.22 8.10
C LYS A 38 3.32 10.37 7.46
N LYS A 39 4.38 10.20 8.24
CA LYS A 39 5.76 10.47 7.78
C LYS A 39 6.23 9.51 6.67
N ASP A 40 5.80 8.26 6.73
CA ASP A 40 6.15 7.19 5.78
C ASP A 40 4.86 6.50 5.34
N TYR A 41 4.43 6.78 4.12
CA TYR A 41 3.15 6.32 3.60
C TYR A 41 3.19 6.03 2.10
N LEU A 42 2.20 5.25 1.68
CA LEU A 42 1.91 4.86 0.31
C LEU A 42 0.45 5.11 0.01
N VAL A 43 0.16 5.42 -1.25
CA VAL A 43 -1.21 5.52 -1.74
C VAL A 43 -1.39 4.56 -2.90
N PHE A 44 -2.39 3.70 -2.81
CA PHE A 44 -2.77 2.74 -3.84
C PHE A 44 -4.13 3.06 -4.42
N LYS A 45 -4.34 2.72 -5.69
CA LYS A 45 -5.64 2.74 -6.36
C LYS A 45 -6.03 1.32 -6.76
N LEU A 46 -7.25 0.91 -6.45
CA LEU A 46 -7.80 -0.36 -6.87
C LEU A 46 -8.01 -0.35 -8.39
N LEU A 47 -7.37 -1.28 -9.09
CA LEU A 47 -7.49 -1.44 -10.54
C LEU A 47 -8.58 -2.44 -10.92
N ARG A 48 -8.65 -3.55 -10.19
CA ARG A 48 -9.59 -4.64 -10.46
C ARG A 48 -9.84 -5.43 -9.19
N HIS A 49 -11.09 -5.79 -8.98
CA HIS A 49 -11.49 -6.87 -8.08
C HIS A 49 -12.00 -8.00 -8.97
N LYS A 50 -11.26 -9.11 -9.06
CA LYS A 50 -11.72 -10.25 -9.87
C LYS A 50 -12.59 -11.19 -9.03
N ASN A 51 -12.38 -11.20 -7.71
CA ASN A 51 -13.15 -11.86 -6.64
C ASN A 51 -12.75 -11.23 -5.28
N PHE A 52 -13.47 -11.51 -4.18
CA PHE A 52 -13.08 -11.06 -2.82
C PHE A 52 -11.69 -11.56 -2.36
N ASN A 53 -11.07 -12.47 -3.11
CA ASN A 53 -9.78 -13.07 -2.79
C ASN A 53 -8.61 -12.43 -3.56
N GLU A 54 -8.89 -11.62 -4.59
CA GLU A 54 -7.86 -11.08 -5.48
C GLU A 54 -8.13 -9.60 -5.80
N PHE A 55 -7.29 -8.75 -5.21
CA PHE A 55 -7.28 -7.31 -5.44
C PHE A 55 -6.01 -6.92 -6.19
N SER A 56 -6.17 -6.22 -7.31
CA SER A 56 -5.06 -5.61 -8.03
C SER A 56 -4.99 -4.13 -7.70
N TRP A 57 -3.85 -3.67 -7.19
CA TRP A 57 -3.63 -2.29 -6.77
C TRP A 57 -2.54 -1.63 -7.62
N ALA A 58 -2.80 -0.43 -8.13
CA ALA A 58 -1.78 0.45 -8.68
C ALA A 58 -1.18 1.31 -7.57
N LEU A 59 0.14 1.37 -7.49
CA LEU A 59 0.80 2.35 -6.64
C LEU A 59 0.74 3.73 -7.32
N LEU A 60 0.28 4.75 -6.59
CA LEU A 60 0.26 6.14 -7.04
C LEU A 60 1.56 6.86 -6.64
N PRO A 61 1.97 7.91 -7.37
CA PRO A 61 3.20 8.67 -7.09
C PRO A 61 3.04 9.64 -5.91
N TYR A 62 2.45 9.17 -4.80
CA TYR A 62 2.23 9.95 -3.59
C TYR A 62 2.87 9.27 -2.39
N GLY A 63 3.38 10.09 -1.47
CA GLY A 63 4.09 9.65 -0.28
C GLY A 63 5.59 9.54 -0.46
N ASN A 64 6.26 9.31 0.67
CA ASN A 64 7.71 9.21 0.75
C ASN A 64 8.04 7.85 1.34
N TYR A 65 8.62 6.98 0.53
CA TYR A 65 8.75 5.59 0.89
C TYR A 65 10.10 5.02 0.47
N LYS A 66 11.12 5.45 1.21
CA LYS A 66 12.44 4.80 1.13
C LYS A 66 12.32 3.30 1.37
N LEU A 67 11.40 2.83 2.21
CA LEU A 67 11.37 1.42 2.61
C LEU A 67 10.95 0.44 1.50
N TYR A 68 10.05 0.76 0.55
CA TYR A 68 9.95 -0.01 -0.72
C TYR A 68 10.54 0.57 -1.94
N GLN A 69 11.02 1.80 -1.99
CA GLN A 69 12.08 1.98 -2.96
C GLN A 69 13.22 0.98 -2.66
N ASN A 70 13.54 0.77 -1.39
CA ASN A 70 14.49 -0.26 -0.95
C ASN A 70 13.97 -1.69 -1.13
N ALA A 71 12.77 -2.05 -0.67
CA ALA A 71 12.24 -3.41 -0.82
C ALA A 71 11.90 -3.78 -2.28
N LEU A 72 11.46 -2.83 -3.11
CA LEU A 72 11.28 -3.04 -4.55
C LEU A 72 12.63 -3.16 -5.26
N ALA A 73 13.60 -2.30 -4.93
CA ALA A 73 14.97 -2.43 -5.47
C ALA A 73 15.61 -3.75 -5.04
N PHE A 74 15.44 -4.16 -3.78
CA PHE A 74 15.87 -5.46 -3.27
C PHE A 74 15.19 -6.59 -4.05
N TYR A 75 13.87 -6.54 -4.23
CA TYR A 75 13.14 -7.53 -5.02
C TYR A 75 13.61 -7.59 -6.47
N GLN A 76 13.77 -6.45 -7.15
CA GLN A 76 14.26 -6.40 -8.53
C GLN A 76 15.69 -6.95 -8.63
N LYS A 77 16.53 -6.67 -7.63
CA LYS A 77 17.90 -7.20 -7.52
C LYS A 77 17.92 -8.71 -7.24
N HIS A 78 16.91 -9.21 -6.53
CA HIS A 78 16.79 -10.61 -6.11
C HIS A 78 15.66 -11.36 -6.86
N ARG A 79 15.26 -10.89 -8.05
CA ARG A 79 14.10 -11.39 -8.83
C ARG A 79 14.19 -12.86 -9.26
N ASN A 80 15.35 -13.51 -9.08
CA ASN A 80 15.53 -14.96 -9.19
C ASN A 80 15.21 -15.75 -7.91
N SER A 81 14.89 -15.08 -6.79
CA SER A 81 14.48 -15.71 -5.53
C SER A 81 12.99 -15.44 -5.30
N LYS A 82 12.24 -16.54 -5.33
CA LYS A 82 10.79 -16.67 -5.52
C LYS A 82 9.93 -16.20 -4.33
N LEU A 83 10.33 -15.19 -3.56
CA LEU A 83 9.75 -14.93 -2.25
C LEU A 83 9.27 -13.48 -2.01
N ALA A 84 7.99 -13.41 -1.65
CA ALA A 84 7.42 -12.49 -0.67
C ALA A 84 6.99 -11.07 -1.09
N ILE A 85 6.11 -10.97 -2.10
CA ILE A 85 5.23 -9.79 -2.22
C ILE A 85 3.76 -10.14 -1.91
N GLU A 86 3.29 -11.37 -2.15
CA GLU A 86 1.89 -11.75 -1.87
C GLU A 86 1.46 -11.59 -0.40
N ARG A 87 2.41 -11.66 0.55
CA ARG A 87 2.10 -11.44 1.98
C ARG A 87 2.05 -9.96 2.39
N LEU A 88 2.69 -9.06 1.64
CA LEU A 88 2.67 -7.62 1.92
C LEU A 88 1.38 -6.95 1.42
N PHE A 89 0.73 -7.54 0.40
CA PHE A 89 -0.48 -7.01 -0.24
C PHE A 89 -1.77 -7.77 0.10
N ARG A 90 -1.71 -8.78 0.98
CA ARG A 90 -2.90 -9.43 1.57
C ARG A 90 -3.50 -8.65 2.77
N LEU A 91 -3.00 -7.43 3.04
CA LEU A 91 -3.62 -6.46 3.95
C LEU A 91 -4.70 -5.66 3.22
#